data_AF-M2ARB3-F1
#
_entry.id   AF-M2ARB3-F1
#
_cell.length_a   1.000
_cell.length_b   1.000
_cell.length_c   1.000
_cell.angle_alpha   90.00
_cell.angle_beta   90.00
_cell.angle_gamma   90.00
#
_symmetry.space_group_name_H-M   'P 1'
#
loop_
_entity.id
_entity.type
_entity.pdbx_description
1 polymer ?
#
loop_
_entity_poly.entity_id
_entity_poly.type
_entity_poly.pdbx_seq_one_letter_code
_entity_poly.pdbx_strand_id
1 'polypeptide(L)'
;MENLDKIPPIGWGVIALIAILIFIALIVVIRKGAVLGWGDKKIALGKVDKKLDSFKAEIDEQNKKRMEDEELRKALFRRSGEIDEKLKADERRVIRRLYEPIKNLFKANIKCELPALTAAEIIKDELLERVDYNNLKEKLTSKERHGYIQDILYNIEIDYKAFLLKIPRLPCGTENYPAWREIRPDLEKLVNSWADSMIEVMSTRIKEKIEMYESEKDKFILPEYKILCIDFPIKKNEKYLKNLH
;
A
#
# COMPACT_ATOMS: atom_id res chain seq x y z
N MET A 1 54.26 54.06 -1.42
CA MET A 1 54.80 52.78 -0.93
C MET A 1 56.26 53.01 -0.55
N GLU A 2 56.52 53.69 0.56
CA GLU A 2 57.87 53.88 1.09
C GLU A 2 57.76 53.78 2.61
N ASN A 3 58.68 53.04 3.25
CA ASN A 3 58.72 52.62 4.66
C ASN A 3 58.27 51.18 5.00
N LEU A 4 58.47 50.20 4.11
CA LEU A 4 58.46 48.77 4.50
C LEU A 4 59.86 48.12 4.46
N ASP A 5 60.87 48.77 3.86
CA ASP A 5 62.20 48.19 3.62
C ASP A 5 63.25 48.42 4.73
N LYS A 6 62.84 48.72 5.98
CA LYS A 6 63.78 48.93 7.10
C LYS A 6 63.49 48.09 8.35
N ILE A 7 62.79 46.97 8.22
CA ILE A 7 62.55 46.06 9.35
C ILE A 7 63.52 44.87 9.23
N PRO A 8 64.48 44.69 10.17
CA PRO A 8 65.36 43.52 10.18
C PRO A 8 64.56 42.21 10.19
N PRO A 9 65.09 41.08 9.67
CA PRO A 9 64.38 39.80 9.62
C PRO A 9 63.83 39.34 11.00
N ILE A 10 64.52 39.70 12.07
CA ILE A 10 64.10 39.45 13.46
C ILE A 10 62.85 40.26 13.84
N GLY A 11 62.71 41.49 13.32
CA GLY A 11 61.55 42.36 13.55
C GLY A 11 60.26 41.80 12.95
N TRP A 12 60.33 41.14 11.79
CA TRP A 12 59.20 40.41 11.21
C TRP A 12 58.75 39.23 12.07
N GLY A 13 59.71 38.51 12.69
CA GLY A 13 59.42 37.44 13.64
C GLY A 13 58.66 37.94 14.88
N VAL A 14 59.02 39.12 15.40
CA VAL A 14 58.32 39.74 16.54
C VAL A 14 56.91 40.18 16.16
N ILE A 15 56.73 40.77 14.97
CA ILE A 15 55.40 41.16 14.48
C ILE A 15 54.49 39.95 14.30
N ALA A 16 55.00 38.85 13.75
CA ALA A 16 54.25 37.61 13.62
C ALA A 16 53.86 37.01 14.98
N LEU A 17 54.78 37.03 15.96
CA LEU A 17 54.51 36.57 17.33
C LEU A 17 53.40 37.42 17.99
N ILE A 18 53.48 38.75 17.86
CA ILE A 18 52.46 39.67 18.40
C ILE A 18 51.11 39.41 17.72
N ALA A 19 51.07 39.23 16.41
CA ALA A 19 49.83 38.91 15.68
C ALA A 19 49.22 37.58 16.13
N ILE A 20 50.03 36.56 16.37
CA ILE A 20 49.59 35.26 16.89
C ILE A 20 49.07 35.40 18.33
N LEU A 21 49.73 36.16 19.18
CA LEU A 21 49.29 36.41 20.56
C LEU A 21 47.97 37.19 20.60
N ILE A 22 47.81 38.20 19.73
CA ILE A 22 46.55 38.93 19.56
C ILE A 22 45.44 37.99 19.07
N PHE A 23 45.77 37.09 18.13
CA PHE A 23 44.82 36.11 17.61
C PHE A 23 44.39 35.08 18.67
N ILE A 24 45.33 34.57 19.47
CA ILE A 24 45.03 33.67 20.60
C ILE A 24 44.21 34.41 21.66
N ALA A 25 44.57 35.65 21.99
CA ALA A 25 43.80 36.48 22.91
C ALA A 25 42.37 36.72 22.41
N LEU A 26 42.19 37.02 21.11
CA LEU A 26 40.88 37.13 20.48
C LEU A 26 40.07 35.83 20.59
N ILE A 27 40.67 34.68 20.29
CA ILE A 27 39.99 33.38 20.42
C ILE A 27 39.60 33.11 21.87
N VAL A 28 40.46 33.39 22.84
CA VAL A 28 40.18 33.20 24.27
C VAL A 28 39.07 34.14 24.75
N VAL A 29 39.06 35.39 24.29
CA VAL A 29 38.06 36.41 24.61
C VAL A 29 36.70 36.07 24.00
N ILE A 30 36.67 35.54 22.77
CA ILE A 30 35.46 35.03 22.13
C ILE A 30 34.94 33.79 22.86
N ARG A 31 35.81 32.82 23.19
CA ARG A 31 35.43 31.59 23.91
C ARG A 31 34.99 31.82 25.36
N LYS A 32 35.49 32.86 26.03
CA LYS A 32 35.08 33.26 27.39
C LYS A 32 33.85 34.18 27.42
N GLY A 33 33.28 34.51 26.26
CA GLY A 33 32.03 35.27 26.18
C GLY A 33 32.19 36.77 26.52
N ALA A 34 33.16 37.45 25.92
CA ALA A 34 33.27 38.89 26.08
C ALA A 34 32.13 39.65 25.38
N VAL A 35 31.58 40.63 26.10
CA VAL A 35 30.57 41.56 25.58
C VAL A 35 31.30 42.63 24.77
N LEU A 36 31.22 42.53 23.44
CA LEU A 36 31.65 43.61 22.55
C LEU A 36 30.52 44.65 22.49
N GLY A 37 30.79 45.83 23.03
CA GLY A 37 29.90 47.00 22.96
C GLY A 37 30.69 48.21 22.46
N TRP A 38 30.19 48.84 21.41
CA TRP A 38 30.61 50.18 20.98
C TRP A 38 29.42 51.11 21.25
N GLY A 39 29.53 51.96 22.27
CA GLY A 39 28.43 52.80 22.76
C GLY A 39 27.33 52.03 23.51
N ASP A 40 26.16 52.62 23.68
CA ASP A 40 25.01 52.11 24.47
C ASP A 40 24.37 50.81 23.95
N LYS A 41 24.92 50.18 22.91
CA LYS A 41 24.45 48.88 22.39
C LYS A 41 25.47 47.79 22.66
N LYS A 42 25.24 47.04 23.74
CA LYS A 42 25.97 45.83 24.10
C LYS A 42 25.40 44.64 23.32
N ILE A 43 26.19 44.04 22.43
CA ILE A 43 25.82 42.78 21.77
C ILE A 43 26.58 41.65 22.46
N ALA A 44 25.88 40.88 23.28
CA ALA A 44 26.43 39.71 23.96
C ALA A 44 26.50 38.52 22.99
N LEU A 45 27.70 38.22 22.47
CA LEU A 45 27.95 37.09 21.55
C LEU A 45 27.56 35.73 22.15
N GLY A 46 27.57 35.55 23.48
CA GLY A 46 27.17 34.28 24.13
C GLY A 46 25.67 33.93 24.07
N LYS A 47 24.79 34.85 23.62
CA LYS A 47 23.37 34.53 23.39
C LYS A 47 23.13 33.80 22.06
N VAL A 48 24.06 33.88 21.12
CA VAL A 48 23.93 33.25 19.80
C VAL A 48 24.19 31.74 19.88
N ASP A 49 25.22 31.32 20.63
CA ASP A 49 25.51 29.89 20.84
C ASP A 49 24.36 29.16 21.54
N LYS A 50 23.77 29.73 22.60
CA LYS A 50 22.60 29.13 23.27
C LYS A 50 21.38 28.99 22.36
N LYS A 51 21.17 29.93 21.43
CA LYS A 51 20.08 29.85 20.45
C LYS A 51 20.36 28.81 19.36
N LEU A 52 21.61 28.67 18.94
CA LEU A 52 22.04 27.64 17.99
C LEU A 52 21.92 26.24 18.59
N ASP A 53 22.32 26.06 19.85
CA ASP A 53 22.23 24.78 20.53
C ASP A 53 20.78 24.38 20.81
N SER A 54 19.90 25.33 21.19
CA SER A 54 18.47 25.06 21.33
C SER A 54 17.83 24.71 19.99
N PHE A 55 18.22 25.38 18.91
CA PHE A 55 17.72 25.10 17.56
C PHE A 55 18.18 23.73 17.03
N LYS A 56 19.43 23.34 17.29
CA LYS A 56 19.91 21.98 16.99
C LYS A 56 19.15 20.92 17.77
N ALA A 57 18.93 21.12 19.06
CA ALA A 57 18.17 20.20 19.89
C ALA A 57 16.72 20.04 19.40
N GLU A 58 16.08 21.14 18.98
CA GLU A 58 14.73 21.12 18.40
C GLU A 58 14.69 20.36 17.07
N ILE A 59 15.69 20.55 16.20
CA ILE A 59 15.83 19.80 14.95
C ILE A 59 16.04 18.30 15.23
N ASP A 60 16.92 17.96 16.18
CA ASP A 60 17.21 16.57 16.51
C ASP A 60 15.98 15.87 17.12
N GLU A 61 15.21 16.56 17.97
CA GLU A 61 13.95 16.06 18.50
C GLU A 61 12.91 15.85 17.39
N GLN A 62 12.77 16.81 16.48
CA GLN A 62 11.86 16.68 15.35
C GLN A 62 12.27 15.52 14.42
N ASN A 63 13.58 15.37 14.15
CA ASN A 63 14.10 14.26 13.35
C ASN A 63 13.86 12.91 14.03
N LYS A 64 14.01 12.83 15.36
CA LYS A 64 13.72 11.62 16.12
C LYS A 64 12.24 11.22 15.99
N LYS A 65 11.31 12.17 16.17
CA LYS A 65 9.87 11.94 15.97
C LYS A 65 9.56 11.46 14.55
N ARG A 66 10.19 12.05 13.54
CA ARG A 66 10.05 11.62 12.14
C ARG A 66 10.53 10.18 11.93
N MET A 67 11.67 9.80 12.53
CA MET A 67 12.17 8.43 12.41
C MET A 67 11.26 7.41 13.11
N GLU A 68 10.72 7.74 14.27
CA GLU A 68 9.77 6.87 14.99
C GLU A 68 8.49 6.65 14.18
N ASP A 69 7.89 7.71 13.65
CA ASP A 69 6.70 7.62 12.79
C ASP A 69 6.97 6.88 11.47
N GLU A 70 8.17 7.01 10.92
CA GLU A 70 8.57 6.31 9.70
C GLU A 70 8.68 4.79 9.92
N GLU A 71 9.17 4.35 11.08
CA GLU A 71 9.17 2.93 11.45
C GLU A 71 7.75 2.40 11.68
N LEU A 72 6.88 3.18 12.33
CA LEU A 72 5.46 2.84 12.46
C LEU A 72 4.78 2.71 11.11
N ARG A 73 5.03 3.64 10.18
CA ARG A 73 4.52 3.59 8.80
C ARG A 73 4.94 2.32 8.08
N LYS A 74 6.20 1.92 8.18
CA LYS A 74 6.70 0.68 7.57
C LYS A 74 6.02 -0.55 8.18
N ALA A 75 5.87 -0.60 9.51
CA ALA A 75 5.19 -1.70 10.19
C ALA A 75 3.71 -1.80 9.79
N LEU A 76 3.02 -0.67 9.69
CA LEU A 76 1.64 -0.59 9.20
C LEU A 76 1.50 -1.03 7.75
N PHE A 77 2.43 -0.63 6.88
CA PHE A 77 2.42 -1.04 5.49
C PHE A 77 2.55 -2.56 5.35
N ARG A 78 3.43 -3.20 6.13
CA ARG A 78 3.56 -4.67 6.17
C ARG A 78 2.28 -5.35 6.62
N ARG A 79 1.68 -4.89 7.73
CA ARG A 79 0.40 -5.42 8.24
C ARG A 79 -0.74 -5.26 7.23
N SER A 80 -0.82 -4.11 6.55
CA SER A 80 -1.78 -3.92 5.46
C SER A 80 -1.56 -4.92 4.32
N GLY A 81 -0.30 -5.20 3.96
CA GLY A 81 0.05 -6.20 2.97
C GLY A 81 -0.36 -7.62 3.37
N GLU A 82 -0.16 -8.00 4.64
CA GLU A 82 -0.63 -9.29 5.16
C GLU A 82 -2.15 -9.46 5.03
N ILE A 83 -2.93 -8.38 5.23
CA ILE A 83 -4.38 -8.41 5.04
C ILE A 83 -4.74 -8.58 3.56
N ASP A 84 -3.98 -7.98 2.62
CA ASP A 84 -4.19 -8.19 1.18
C ASP A 84 -3.88 -9.63 0.75
N GLU A 85 -2.83 -10.25 1.30
CA GLU A 85 -2.52 -11.66 1.07
C GLU A 85 -3.63 -12.58 1.61
N LYS A 86 -4.16 -12.29 2.81
CA LYS A 86 -5.32 -13.01 3.35
C LYS A 86 -6.54 -12.85 2.46
N LEU A 87 -6.80 -11.65 1.94
CA LEU A 87 -7.88 -11.39 0.99
C LEU A 87 -7.74 -12.28 -0.24
N LYS A 88 -6.56 -12.31 -0.88
CA LYS A 88 -6.31 -13.17 -2.05
C LYS A 88 -6.52 -14.65 -1.75
N ALA A 89 -6.07 -15.11 -0.58
CA ALA A 89 -6.28 -16.49 -0.15
C ALA A 89 -7.77 -16.84 0.06
N ASP A 90 -8.54 -15.90 0.60
CA ASP A 90 -9.99 -16.06 0.81
C ASP A 90 -10.76 -16.03 -0.50
N GLU A 91 -10.43 -15.12 -1.43
CA GLU A 91 -10.98 -15.08 -2.80
C GLU A 91 -10.80 -16.44 -3.49
N ARG A 92 -9.57 -16.98 -3.49
CA ARG A 92 -9.30 -18.33 -4.04
C ARG A 92 -10.06 -19.43 -3.31
N ARG A 93 -10.32 -19.27 -2.01
CA ARG A 93 -11.11 -20.24 -1.22
C ARG A 93 -12.59 -20.23 -1.62
N VAL A 94 -13.15 -19.06 -1.95
CA VAL A 94 -14.51 -18.95 -2.49
C VAL A 94 -14.65 -19.80 -3.75
N ILE A 95 -13.72 -19.66 -4.71
CA ILE A 95 -13.75 -20.44 -5.96
C ILE A 95 -13.64 -21.93 -5.71
N ARG A 96 -12.74 -22.37 -4.83
CA ARG A 96 -12.61 -23.81 -4.50
C ARG A 96 -13.91 -24.43 -3.97
N ARG A 97 -14.74 -23.65 -3.27
CA ARG A 97 -16.04 -24.11 -2.75
C ARG A 97 -17.13 -24.18 -3.83
N LEU A 98 -16.93 -23.56 -5.00
CA LEU A 98 -17.87 -23.61 -6.11
C LEU A 98 -17.82 -24.91 -6.91
N TYR A 99 -16.81 -25.74 -6.72
CA TYR A 99 -16.64 -26.98 -7.47
C TYR A 99 -17.90 -27.87 -7.42
N GLU A 100 -18.45 -28.11 -6.23
CA GLU A 100 -19.63 -28.96 -6.08
C GLU A 100 -20.92 -28.29 -6.58
N PRO A 101 -21.20 -27.00 -6.30
CA PRO A 101 -22.26 -26.25 -6.97
C PRO A 101 -22.21 -26.33 -8.50
N ILE A 102 -21.02 -26.19 -9.11
CA ILE A 102 -20.84 -26.28 -10.56
C ILE A 102 -21.14 -27.70 -11.06
N LYS A 103 -20.60 -28.73 -10.41
CA LYS A 103 -20.86 -30.13 -10.77
C LYS A 103 -22.35 -30.47 -10.73
N ASN A 104 -23.08 -29.90 -9.76
CA ASN A 104 -24.51 -30.10 -9.62
C ASN A 104 -25.33 -29.54 -10.79
N LEU A 105 -24.83 -28.52 -11.53
CA LEU A 105 -25.49 -28.02 -12.74
C LEU A 105 -25.64 -29.10 -13.82
N PHE A 106 -24.72 -30.06 -13.85
CA PHE A 106 -24.66 -31.09 -14.88
C PHE A 106 -25.05 -32.48 -14.38
N LYS A 107 -25.38 -32.63 -13.08
CA LYS A 107 -25.55 -33.95 -12.42
C LYS A 107 -26.52 -34.90 -13.11
N ALA A 108 -27.60 -34.38 -13.70
CA ALA A 108 -28.60 -35.18 -14.41
C ALA A 108 -28.13 -35.67 -15.81
N ASN A 109 -27.05 -35.09 -16.33
CA ASN A 109 -26.58 -35.25 -17.70
C ASN A 109 -25.24 -35.99 -17.80
N ILE A 110 -24.58 -36.22 -16.65
CA ILE A 110 -23.27 -36.87 -16.55
C ILE A 110 -23.43 -38.39 -16.51
N LYS A 111 -22.74 -39.10 -17.40
CA LYS A 111 -22.56 -40.56 -17.33
C LYS A 111 -21.10 -40.95 -17.11
N CYS A 112 -20.18 -40.09 -17.54
CA CYS A 112 -18.74 -40.22 -17.38
C CYS A 112 -18.19 -39.05 -16.56
N GLU A 113 -17.32 -39.35 -15.61
CA GLU A 113 -16.76 -38.33 -14.71
C GLU A 113 -15.81 -37.36 -15.43
N LEU A 114 -15.01 -37.82 -16.39
CA LEU A 114 -13.98 -36.99 -17.04
C LEU A 114 -14.52 -35.77 -17.80
N PRO A 115 -15.54 -35.87 -18.68
CA PRO A 115 -16.06 -34.68 -19.35
C PRO A 115 -16.82 -33.76 -18.39
N ALA A 116 -17.39 -34.31 -17.30
CA ALA A 116 -18.00 -33.52 -16.24
C ALA A 116 -16.97 -32.64 -15.52
N LEU A 117 -15.77 -33.19 -15.25
CA LEU A 117 -14.64 -32.41 -14.73
C LEU A 117 -14.27 -31.29 -15.69
N THR A 118 -14.21 -31.57 -16.99
CA THR A 118 -13.85 -30.56 -18.00
C THR A 118 -14.90 -29.43 -18.05
N ALA A 119 -16.18 -29.77 -18.04
CA ALA A 119 -17.27 -28.78 -18.00
C ALA A 119 -17.21 -27.90 -16.74
N ALA A 120 -16.88 -28.50 -15.59
CA ALA A 120 -16.73 -27.77 -14.34
C ALA A 120 -15.50 -26.87 -14.31
N GLU A 121 -14.37 -27.34 -14.86
CA GLU A 121 -13.12 -26.57 -14.92
C GLU A 121 -13.26 -25.35 -15.83
N ILE A 122 -14.01 -25.39 -16.95
CA ILE A 122 -14.29 -24.20 -17.78
C ILE A 122 -14.83 -23.03 -16.94
N ILE A 123 -15.80 -23.31 -16.07
CA ILE A 123 -16.40 -22.27 -15.21
C ILE A 123 -15.41 -21.85 -14.12
N LYS A 124 -14.71 -22.81 -13.52
CA LYS A 124 -13.79 -22.56 -12.40
C LYS A 124 -12.57 -21.76 -12.84
N ASP A 125 -12.00 -22.08 -13.99
CA ASP A 125 -10.83 -21.41 -14.56
C ASP A 125 -11.15 -19.97 -14.92
N GLU A 126 -12.30 -19.72 -15.56
CA GLU A 126 -12.76 -18.35 -15.85
C GLU A 126 -12.87 -17.50 -14.58
N LEU A 127 -13.50 -18.04 -13.52
CA LEU A 127 -13.63 -17.32 -12.25
C LEU A 127 -12.29 -17.13 -11.53
N LEU A 128 -11.36 -18.08 -11.68
CA LEU A 128 -10.01 -17.98 -11.13
C LEU A 128 -9.19 -16.92 -11.87
N GLU A 129 -9.28 -16.86 -13.20
CA GLU A 129 -8.66 -15.82 -14.00
C GLU A 129 -9.14 -14.43 -13.56
N ARG A 130 -10.43 -14.29 -13.24
CA ARG A 130 -10.98 -13.03 -12.72
C ARG A 130 -10.36 -12.63 -11.38
N VAL A 131 -10.08 -13.58 -10.49
CA VAL A 131 -9.41 -13.30 -9.22
C VAL A 131 -7.94 -12.92 -9.42
N ASP A 132 -7.25 -13.56 -10.37
CA ASP A 132 -5.82 -13.41 -10.54
C ASP A 132 -5.42 -12.18 -11.36
N TYR A 133 -6.24 -11.79 -12.35
CA TYR A 133 -5.87 -10.74 -13.30
C TYR A 133 -6.73 -9.48 -13.25
N ASN A 134 -7.89 -9.50 -12.56
CA ASN A 134 -8.78 -8.34 -12.54
C ASN A 134 -8.80 -7.62 -11.19
N ASN A 135 -9.11 -6.32 -11.25
CA ASN A 135 -9.41 -5.52 -10.06
C ASN A 135 -10.86 -5.71 -9.62
N LEU A 136 -11.12 -6.74 -8.80
CA LEU A 136 -12.47 -7.06 -8.33
C LEU A 136 -13.12 -5.92 -7.52
N LYS A 137 -12.33 -5.09 -6.84
CA LYS A 137 -12.84 -3.91 -6.09
C LYS A 137 -13.49 -2.86 -6.98
N GLU A 138 -13.15 -2.86 -8.27
CA GLU A 138 -13.71 -1.95 -9.28
C GLU A 138 -14.83 -2.66 -10.06
N LYS A 139 -14.57 -3.89 -10.50
CA LYS A 139 -15.49 -4.66 -11.34
C LYS A 139 -16.76 -5.12 -10.63
N LEU A 140 -16.70 -5.33 -9.31
CA LEU A 140 -17.85 -5.74 -8.50
C LEU A 140 -18.58 -4.57 -7.84
N THR A 141 -18.29 -3.33 -8.25
CA THR A 141 -19.06 -2.17 -7.80
C THR A 141 -20.50 -2.22 -8.33
N SER A 142 -21.42 -1.55 -7.63
CA SER A 142 -22.84 -1.50 -8.02
C SER A 142 -23.08 -1.01 -9.45
N LYS A 143 -22.14 -0.25 -10.03
CA LYS A 143 -22.21 0.26 -11.40
C LYS A 143 -21.70 -0.71 -12.46
N GLU A 144 -20.60 -1.41 -12.20
CA GLU A 144 -19.95 -2.28 -13.20
C GLU A 144 -20.40 -3.73 -13.13
N ARG A 145 -20.88 -4.18 -11.96
CA ARG A 145 -21.11 -5.59 -11.66
C ARG A 145 -21.99 -6.30 -12.69
N HIS A 146 -23.07 -5.66 -13.13
CA HIS A 146 -23.99 -6.30 -14.09
C HIS A 146 -23.29 -6.60 -15.42
N GLY A 147 -22.62 -5.61 -16.01
CA GLY A 147 -21.87 -5.78 -17.26
C GLY A 147 -20.74 -6.81 -17.09
N TYR A 148 -20.02 -6.74 -15.97
CA TYR A 148 -18.93 -7.66 -15.69
C TYR A 148 -19.39 -9.12 -15.56
N ILE A 149 -20.55 -9.36 -14.95
CA ILE A 149 -21.14 -10.71 -14.89
C ILE A 149 -21.54 -11.21 -16.29
N GLN A 150 -22.07 -10.34 -17.16
CA GLN A 150 -22.38 -10.74 -18.53
C GLN A 150 -21.11 -11.08 -19.32
N ASP A 151 -20.00 -10.37 -19.11
CA ASP A 151 -18.71 -10.68 -19.74
C ASP A 151 -18.18 -12.05 -19.29
N ILE A 152 -18.29 -12.37 -18.00
CA ILE A 152 -17.94 -13.70 -17.46
C ILE A 152 -18.80 -14.78 -18.13
N LEU A 153 -20.12 -14.59 -18.18
CA LEU A 153 -21.03 -15.56 -18.79
C LEU A 153 -20.75 -15.77 -20.27
N TYR A 154 -20.41 -14.70 -20.99
CA TYR A 154 -20.05 -14.76 -22.40
C TYR A 154 -18.78 -15.58 -22.64
N ASN A 155 -17.74 -15.38 -21.82
CA ASN A 155 -16.50 -16.17 -21.93
C ASN A 155 -16.76 -17.65 -21.65
N ILE A 156 -17.51 -17.97 -20.59
CA ILE A 156 -17.91 -19.35 -20.28
C ILE A 156 -18.71 -19.95 -21.45
N GLU A 157 -19.62 -19.18 -22.06
CA GLU A 157 -20.43 -19.64 -23.19
C GLU A 157 -19.57 -20.10 -24.37
N ILE A 158 -18.52 -19.33 -24.71
CA ILE A 158 -17.62 -19.65 -25.82
C ILE A 158 -16.95 -21.00 -25.57
N ASP A 159 -16.33 -21.16 -24.41
CA ASP A 159 -15.56 -22.37 -24.09
C ASP A 159 -16.46 -23.57 -23.88
N TYR A 160 -17.64 -23.38 -23.27
CA TYR A 160 -18.63 -24.42 -23.12
C TYR A 160 -19.16 -24.91 -24.48
N LYS A 161 -19.44 -24.01 -25.42
CA LYS A 161 -19.82 -24.39 -26.79
C LYS A 161 -18.71 -25.15 -27.49
N ALA A 162 -17.45 -24.74 -27.32
CA ALA A 162 -16.31 -25.47 -27.86
C ALA A 162 -16.16 -26.87 -27.25
N PHE A 163 -16.47 -27.03 -25.97
CA PHE A 163 -16.56 -28.32 -25.30
C PHE A 163 -17.68 -29.21 -25.87
N LEU A 164 -18.88 -28.68 -26.07
CA LEU A 164 -20.00 -29.43 -26.64
C LEU A 164 -19.69 -30.02 -28.02
N LEU A 165 -18.93 -29.31 -28.87
CA LEU A 165 -18.50 -29.81 -30.18
C LEU A 165 -17.57 -31.04 -30.10
N LYS A 166 -16.91 -31.26 -28.96
CA LYS A 166 -16.01 -32.39 -28.72
C LYS A 166 -16.74 -33.61 -28.17
N ILE A 167 -17.90 -33.43 -27.52
CA ILE A 167 -18.66 -34.50 -26.88
C ILE A 167 -18.99 -35.68 -27.82
N PRO A 168 -19.48 -35.47 -29.06
CA PRO A 168 -19.79 -36.59 -29.96
C PRO A 168 -18.59 -37.44 -30.36
N ARG A 169 -17.36 -36.93 -30.17
CA ARG A 169 -16.12 -37.66 -30.47
C ARG A 169 -15.70 -38.59 -29.33
N LEU A 170 -16.38 -38.53 -28.20
CA LEU A 170 -16.04 -39.38 -27.05
C LEU A 170 -16.52 -40.82 -27.29
N PRO A 171 -15.66 -41.82 -27.07
CA PRO A 171 -15.99 -43.23 -27.32
C PRO A 171 -17.09 -43.75 -26.37
N CYS A 172 -17.34 -43.07 -25.25
CA CYS A 172 -18.42 -43.42 -24.33
C CYS A 172 -19.82 -43.09 -24.87
N GLY A 173 -19.94 -42.32 -25.96
CA GLY A 173 -21.10 -42.22 -26.87
C GLY A 173 -22.47 -41.90 -26.26
N THR A 174 -22.55 -41.55 -24.98
CA THR A 174 -23.81 -41.54 -24.22
C THR A 174 -24.02 -40.27 -23.39
N GLU A 175 -23.04 -39.36 -23.40
CA GLU A 175 -23.08 -38.06 -22.72
C GLU A 175 -24.06 -37.14 -23.46
N ASN A 176 -25.03 -36.58 -22.75
CA ASN A 176 -26.00 -35.62 -23.31
C ASN A 176 -25.97 -34.34 -22.48
N TYR A 177 -24.95 -33.51 -22.70
CA TYR A 177 -24.84 -32.22 -22.02
C TYR A 177 -25.92 -31.26 -22.49
N PRO A 178 -26.48 -30.47 -21.57
CA PRO A 178 -27.51 -29.49 -21.87
C PRO A 178 -26.98 -28.39 -22.81
N ALA A 179 -27.89 -27.79 -23.57
CA ALA A 179 -27.53 -26.62 -24.37
C ALA A 179 -27.24 -25.41 -23.47
N TRP A 180 -26.46 -24.44 -23.96
CA TRP A 180 -26.16 -23.22 -23.20
C TRP A 180 -27.40 -22.53 -22.63
N ARG A 181 -28.48 -22.45 -23.43
CA ARG A 181 -29.74 -21.82 -23.02
C ARG A 181 -30.38 -22.47 -21.79
N GLU A 182 -30.13 -23.76 -21.56
CA GLU A 182 -30.67 -24.53 -20.45
C GLU A 182 -29.88 -24.29 -19.17
N ILE A 183 -28.54 -24.17 -19.26
CA ILE A 183 -27.68 -23.97 -18.07
C ILE A 183 -27.49 -22.51 -17.70
N ARG A 184 -27.62 -21.58 -18.66
CA ARG A 184 -27.34 -20.15 -18.45
C ARG A 184 -28.04 -19.58 -17.21
N PRO A 185 -29.35 -19.81 -16.96
CA PRO A 185 -30.03 -19.19 -15.83
C PRO A 185 -29.44 -19.62 -14.47
N ASP A 186 -29.09 -20.90 -14.32
CA ASP A 186 -28.54 -21.40 -13.06
C ASP A 186 -27.06 -21.06 -12.90
N LEU A 187 -26.31 -21.01 -14.01
CA LEU A 187 -24.95 -20.49 -14.02
C LEU A 187 -24.90 -19.01 -13.68
N GLU A 188 -25.81 -18.19 -14.20
CA GLU A 188 -25.92 -16.77 -13.86
C GLU A 188 -26.20 -16.56 -12.38
N LYS A 189 -27.07 -17.37 -11.77
CA LYS A 189 -27.27 -17.37 -10.31
C LYS A 189 -25.99 -17.75 -9.56
N LEU A 190 -25.26 -18.76 -10.04
CA LEU A 190 -24.01 -19.21 -9.45
C LEU A 190 -22.94 -18.10 -9.49
N VAL A 191 -22.77 -17.45 -10.64
CA VAL A 191 -21.81 -16.34 -10.81
C VAL A 191 -22.22 -15.14 -9.96
N ASN A 192 -23.52 -14.84 -9.84
CA ASN A 192 -23.99 -13.80 -8.93
C ASN A 192 -23.67 -14.12 -7.46
N SER A 193 -23.92 -15.37 -7.02
CA SER A 193 -23.59 -15.81 -5.66
C SER A 193 -22.09 -15.81 -5.38
N TRP A 194 -21.26 -16.12 -6.38
CA TRP A 194 -19.82 -15.94 -6.34
C TRP A 194 -19.45 -14.46 -6.14
N ALA A 195 -20.03 -13.56 -6.93
CA ALA A 195 -19.78 -12.13 -6.82
C ALA A 195 -20.18 -11.59 -5.43
N ASP A 196 -21.32 -12.02 -4.88
CA ASP A 196 -21.74 -11.68 -3.52
C ASP A 196 -20.74 -12.16 -2.47
N SER A 197 -20.27 -13.41 -2.59
CA SER A 197 -19.27 -13.97 -1.69
C SER A 197 -17.94 -13.21 -1.77
N MET A 198 -17.53 -12.78 -2.96
CA MET A 198 -16.33 -11.96 -3.15
C MET A 198 -16.49 -10.58 -2.49
N ILE A 199 -17.66 -9.94 -2.64
CA ILE A 199 -17.96 -8.67 -1.99
C ILE A 199 -17.92 -8.81 -0.47
N GLU A 200 -18.47 -9.89 0.09
CA GLU A 200 -18.46 -10.15 1.54
C GLU A 200 -17.04 -10.31 2.07
N VAL A 201 -16.21 -11.13 1.41
CA VAL A 201 -14.81 -11.33 1.77
C VAL A 201 -14.02 -10.02 1.68
N MET A 202 -14.15 -9.29 0.57
CA MET A 202 -13.53 -7.97 0.41
C MET A 202 -13.97 -7.01 1.51
N SER A 203 -15.27 -6.95 1.80
CA SER A 203 -15.81 -6.05 2.82
C SER A 203 -15.27 -6.36 4.21
N THR A 204 -15.15 -7.65 4.55
CA THR A 204 -14.56 -8.11 5.81
C THR A 204 -13.11 -7.66 5.94
N ARG A 205 -12.29 -7.89 4.90
CA ARG A 205 -10.87 -7.52 4.92
C ARG A 205 -10.63 -6.02 4.87
N ILE A 206 -11.51 -5.26 4.19
CA ILE A 206 -11.43 -3.80 4.18
C ILE A 206 -11.78 -3.23 5.57
N LYS A 207 -12.78 -3.79 6.27
CA LYS A 207 -13.10 -3.42 7.66
C LYS A 207 -11.93 -3.73 8.60
N GLU A 208 -11.32 -4.91 8.48
CA GLU A 208 -10.11 -5.27 9.25
C GLU A 208 -8.97 -4.25 9.00
N LYS A 209 -8.80 -3.75 7.77
CA LYS A 209 -7.83 -2.68 7.48
C LYS A 209 -8.18 -1.37 8.19
N ILE A 210 -9.45 -0.96 8.16
CA ILE A 210 -9.88 0.28 8.81
C ILE A 210 -9.62 0.20 10.31
N GLU A 211 -10.06 -0.87 10.97
CA GLU A 211 -9.85 -1.11 12.41
C GLU A 211 -8.35 -1.11 12.76
N MET A 212 -7.53 -1.75 11.91
CA MET A 212 -6.09 -1.77 12.08
C MET A 212 -5.48 -0.36 12.01
N TYR A 213 -5.87 0.47 11.05
CA TYR A 213 -5.40 1.86 10.98
C TYR A 213 -5.89 2.69 12.18
N GLU A 214 -7.16 2.55 12.58
CA GLU A 214 -7.73 3.26 13.72
C GLU A 214 -6.99 2.94 15.02
N SER A 215 -6.67 1.66 15.26
CA SER A 215 -5.95 1.21 16.46
C SER A 215 -4.52 1.75 16.60
N GLU A 216 -3.93 2.23 15.50
CA GLU A 216 -2.57 2.73 15.44
C GLU A 216 -2.50 4.27 15.37
N LYS A 217 -3.66 4.95 15.31
CA LYS A 217 -3.77 6.40 15.14
C LYS A 217 -3.02 7.20 16.21
N ASP A 218 -3.17 6.79 17.47
CA ASP A 218 -2.59 7.50 18.60
C ASP A 218 -1.09 7.24 18.79
N LYS A 219 -0.53 6.26 18.07
CA LYS A 219 0.90 5.94 18.13
C LYS A 219 1.76 6.87 17.30
N PHE A 220 1.18 7.50 16.28
CA PHE A 220 1.87 8.51 15.49
C PHE A 220 2.03 9.80 16.30
N ILE A 221 3.18 10.43 16.15
CA ILE A 221 3.54 11.64 16.88
C ILE A 221 3.18 12.87 16.03
N LEU A 222 3.59 12.86 14.76
CA LEU A 222 3.47 13.98 13.86
C LEU A 222 2.09 14.03 13.19
N PRO A 223 1.43 15.20 13.16
CA PRO A 223 0.13 15.36 12.50
C PRO A 223 0.15 15.01 11.02
N GLU A 224 1.24 15.32 10.30
CA GLU A 224 1.33 15.02 8.87
C GLU A 224 1.33 13.51 8.62
N TYR A 225 2.00 12.73 9.47
CA TYR A 225 2.03 11.28 9.38
C TYR A 225 0.67 10.67 9.74
N LYS A 226 -0.08 11.22 10.72
CA LYS A 226 -1.46 10.80 10.99
C LYS A 226 -2.35 10.95 9.76
N ILE A 227 -2.30 12.11 9.11
CA ILE A 227 -3.10 12.37 7.91
C ILE A 227 -2.73 11.39 6.79
N LEU A 228 -1.43 11.24 6.51
CA LEU A 228 -0.95 10.44 5.38
C LEU A 228 -1.07 8.93 5.59
N CYS A 229 -0.81 8.45 6.81
CA CYS A 229 -0.68 7.02 7.10
C CYS A 229 -1.96 6.41 7.71
N ILE A 230 -2.86 7.23 8.25
CA ILE A 230 -4.08 6.76 8.92
C ILE A 230 -5.33 7.32 8.23
N ASP A 231 -5.53 8.64 8.26
CA ASP A 231 -6.80 9.23 7.84
C ASP A 231 -7.04 9.05 6.32
N PHE A 232 -5.99 9.22 5.50
CA PHE A 232 -6.10 9.01 4.06
C PHE A 232 -6.40 7.54 3.69
N PRO A 233 -5.66 6.52 4.19
CA PRO A 233 -6.00 5.12 3.98
C PRO A 233 -7.40 4.73 4.47
N ILE A 234 -7.84 5.20 5.64
CA ILE A 234 -9.20 4.94 6.15
C ILE A 234 -10.24 5.47 5.16
N LYS A 235 -10.16 6.76 4.81
CA LYS A 235 -11.10 7.39 3.86
C LYS A 235 -11.13 6.68 2.50
N LYS A 236 -9.96 6.21 2.02
CA LYS A 236 -9.86 5.42 0.79
C LYS A 236 -10.61 4.09 0.91
N ASN A 237 -10.43 3.38 2.02
CA ASN A 237 -11.07 2.09 2.29
C ASN A 237 -12.59 2.21 2.50
N GLU A 238 -13.04 3.22 3.24
CA GLU A 238 -14.47 3.53 3.40
C GLU A 238 -15.14 3.80 2.05
N LYS A 239 -14.47 4.54 1.16
CA LYS A 239 -14.96 4.77 -0.19
C LYS A 239 -15.12 3.47 -0.98
N TYR A 240 -14.17 2.54 -0.85
CA TYR A 240 -14.29 1.23 -1.49
C TYR A 240 -15.48 0.44 -0.95
N LEU A 241 -15.65 0.36 0.38
CA LEU A 241 -16.81 -0.30 0.99
C LEU A 241 -18.12 0.27 0.49
N LYS A 242 -18.23 1.59 0.43
CA LYS A 242 -19.43 2.26 -0.06
C LYS A 242 -19.74 1.94 -1.53
N ASN A 243 -18.73 1.72 -2.37
CA ASN A 243 -18.93 1.44 -3.79
C ASN A 243 -19.29 -0.03 -4.07
N LEU A 244 -19.03 -0.93 -3.13
CA LEU A 244 -19.36 -2.36 -3.22
C LEU A 244 -20.83 -2.66 -2.87
N HIS A 245 -21.54 -1.68 -2.29
CA HIS A 245 -22.95 -1.73 -1.94
C HIS A 245 -23.75 -0.67 -2.71
#